data_AF-A0A7S4M4K4-F1
#
_entry.id   AF-A0A7S4M4K4-F1
#
_cell.length_a   1.000
_cell.length_b   1.000
_cell.length_c   1.000
_cell.angle_alpha   90.00
_cell.angle_beta   90.00
_cell.angle_gamma   90.00
#
_symmetry.space_group_name_H-M   'P 1'
#
loop_
_entity.id
_entity.type
_entity.pdbx_description
1 polymer ?
#
loop_
_entity_poly.entity_id
_entity_poly.type
_entity_poly.pdbx_seq_one_letter_code
_entity_poly.pdbx_strand_id
1 'polypeptide(L)'
;TIKTKLNESGVDSLVDNKKVKERKSVDLVDTDSLVENMHHIQSLVDSNTPILLEGPTGVGKTAIISECAKMNNRKLIRFNMSAQTTIEDLIGKVNFVQDGNSRTL
;
A
#
# COMPACT_ATOMS: atom_id res chain seq x y z
N THR A 1 34.36 -45.26 34.38
CA THR A 1 33.09 -45.59 35.08
C THR A 1 32.79 -44.42 35.98
N ILE A 2 31.82 -43.53 35.78
CA ILE A 2 30.43 -43.63 35.26
C ILE A 2 30.07 -42.30 34.55
N LYS A 3 29.29 -42.37 33.46
CA LYS A 3 28.56 -41.24 32.85
C LYS A 3 27.27 -40.99 33.63
N THR A 4 26.88 -39.75 33.86
CA THR A 4 25.48 -39.39 34.17
C THR A 4 25.04 -38.23 33.30
N LYS A 5 23.87 -38.42 32.72
CA LYS A 5 23.22 -37.65 31.66
C LYS A 5 22.07 -36.87 32.30
N LEU A 6 21.66 -35.77 31.65
CA LEU A 6 20.42 -35.00 31.83
C LEU A 6 20.51 -34.01 33.01
N ASN A 7 20.27 -32.72 32.82
CA ASN A 7 19.03 -32.18 32.29
C ASN A 7 19.21 -30.86 31.50
N GLU A 8 18.65 -30.89 30.30
CA GLU A 8 18.25 -29.74 29.50
C GLU A 8 17.08 -29.06 30.21
N SER A 9 17.26 -27.84 30.73
CA SER A 9 16.21 -26.82 30.83
C SER A 9 16.71 -25.61 31.62
N GLY A 10 16.74 -24.47 30.93
CA GLY A 10 16.62 -23.18 31.58
C GLY A 10 17.94 -22.58 32.04
N VAL A 11 18.71 -22.03 31.09
CA VAL A 11 19.19 -20.63 31.13
C VAL A 11 19.97 -20.35 29.84
N ASP A 12 19.26 -19.93 28.80
CA ASP A 12 19.79 -18.87 27.95
C ASP A 12 18.62 -18.03 27.43
N SER A 13 18.24 -17.10 28.29
CA SER A 13 17.23 -16.09 28.07
C SER A 13 17.71 -15.10 27.00
N LEU A 14 16.80 -14.80 26.06
CA LEU A 14 16.76 -13.54 25.31
C LEU A 14 17.80 -13.37 24.19
N VAL A 15 17.83 -14.30 23.24
CA VAL A 15 18.03 -13.90 21.84
C VAL A 15 16.65 -13.59 21.28
N ASP A 16 16.12 -12.41 21.64
CA ASP A 16 14.98 -11.79 20.99
C ASP A 16 15.37 -11.57 19.52
N ASN A 17 15.10 -12.59 18.72
CA ASN A 17 15.18 -12.55 17.29
C ASN A 17 14.03 -11.65 16.81
N LYS A 18 14.20 -10.34 17.01
CA LYS A 18 13.46 -9.30 16.29
C LYS A 18 13.68 -9.62 14.83
N LYS A 19 12.73 -10.35 14.25
CA LYS A 19 12.52 -10.56 12.83
C LYS A 19 12.85 -9.23 12.16
N VAL A 20 14.04 -9.13 11.58
CA VAL A 20 14.41 -8.01 10.72
C VAL A 20 13.40 -8.09 9.60
N LYS A 21 12.36 -7.26 9.71
CA LYS A 21 11.25 -7.21 8.78
C LYS A 21 11.90 -6.87 7.44
N GLU A 22 12.05 -7.87 6.57
CA GLU A 22 12.61 -7.72 5.22
C GLU A 22 12.03 -6.43 4.64
N ARG A 23 12.89 -5.42 4.49
CA ARG A 23 12.53 -4.26 3.68
C ARG A 23 12.37 -4.84 2.28
N LYS A 24 11.12 -5.04 1.84
CA LYS A 24 10.82 -5.44 0.46
C LYS A 24 11.67 -4.54 -0.44
N SER A 25 12.48 -5.16 -1.29
CA SER A 25 13.35 -4.49 -2.24
C SER A 25 12.56 -3.43 -3.02
N VAL A 26 13.06 -2.20 -3.00
CA VAL A 26 12.53 -1.09 -3.80
C VAL A 26 12.73 -1.47 -5.26
N ASP A 27 11.66 -1.49 -6.05
CA ASP A 27 11.69 -1.89 -7.47
C ASP A 27 12.00 -0.69 -8.41
N LEU A 28 12.58 0.36 -7.82
CA LEU A 28 12.97 1.59 -8.49
C LEU A 28 14.48 1.75 -8.40
N VAL A 29 15.07 2.32 -9.45
CA VAL A 29 16.49 2.68 -9.47
C VAL A 29 16.67 4.01 -8.75
N ASP A 30 17.50 4.02 -7.71
CA ASP A 30 17.84 5.23 -6.97
C ASP A 30 18.60 6.21 -7.87
N THR A 31 17.97 7.35 -8.13
CA THR A 31 18.57 8.50 -8.80
C THR A 31 18.33 9.72 -7.91
N ASP A 32 19.23 10.70 -7.94
CA ASP A 32 19.14 11.88 -7.06
C ASP A 32 17.77 12.56 -7.15
N SER A 33 17.27 12.72 -8.38
CA SER A 33 15.93 13.29 -8.62
C SER A 33 14.79 12.44 -8.07
N LEU A 34 14.90 11.11 -8.10
CA LEU A 34 13.89 10.22 -7.52
C LEU A 34 13.84 10.38 -5.99
N VAL A 35 15.00 10.43 -5.35
CA VAL A 35 15.13 10.57 -3.89
C VAL A 35 14.54 11.91 -3.43
N GLU A 36 14.90 13.00 -4.10
CA GLU A 36 14.34 14.34 -3.81
C GLU A 36 12.82 14.38 -3.97
N ASN A 37 12.31 13.89 -5.10
CA ASN A 37 10.88 13.86 -5.37
C ASN A 37 10.12 12.99 -4.37
N MET A 38 10.71 11.87 -3.96
CA MET A 38 10.11 10.96 -2.98
C MET A 38 10.05 11.61 -1.59
N HIS A 39 11.09 12.35 -1.19
CA HIS A 39 11.10 13.08 0.07
C HIS A 39 10.01 14.17 0.12
N HIS A 40 9.83 14.92 -0.97
CA HIS A 40 8.74 15.90 -1.09
C HIS A 40 7.36 15.25 -1.01
N ILE A 41 7.13 14.16 -1.76
CA ILE A 41 5.85 13.45 -1.73
C ILE A 41 5.57 12.89 -0.33
N GLN A 42 6.57 12.31 0.34
CA GLN A 42 6.42 11.77 1.68
C GLN A 42 5.96 12.84 2.67
N SER A 43 6.57 14.02 2.61
CA SER A 43 6.22 15.15 3.48
C SER A 43 4.75 15.58 3.32
N LEU A 44 4.23 15.54 2.08
CA LEU A 44 2.83 15.87 1.76
C LEU A 44 1.85 14.76 2.18
N VAL A 45 2.28 13.49 2.08
CA VAL A 45 1.52 12.33 2.54
C VAL A 45 1.35 12.37 4.07
N ASP A 46 2.39 12.79 4.78
CA ASP A 46 2.38 12.92 6.24
C ASP A 46 1.50 14.10 6.69
N SER A 47 1.43 15.18 5.91
CA SER A 47 0.52 16.31 6.14
C SER A 47 -0.93 16.06 5.67
N ASN A 48 -1.24 14.86 5.16
CA ASN A 48 -2.55 14.48 4.64
C ASN A 48 -3.12 15.49 3.63
N THR A 49 -2.24 16.07 2.80
CA THR A 49 -2.62 17.09 1.82
C THR A 49 -2.95 16.44 0.47
N PRO A 50 -4.07 16.78 -0.18
CA PRO A 50 -4.35 16.31 -1.54
C PRO A 50 -3.29 16.82 -2.52
N ILE A 51 -2.71 15.93 -3.32
CA ILE A 51 -1.63 16.26 -4.26
C ILE A 51 -2.02 15.93 -5.71
N LEU A 52 -1.58 16.77 -6.63
CA LEU A 52 -1.64 16.55 -8.08
C LEU A 52 -0.20 16.50 -8.62
N LEU A 53 0.16 15.40 -9.29
CA LEU A 53 1.48 15.23 -9.90
C LEU A 53 1.41 15.47 -11.41
N GLU A 54 2.05 16.54 -11.88
CA GLU A 54 2.05 16.94 -13.30
C GLU A 54 3.41 16.76 -13.96
N GLY A 55 3.41 16.64 -15.29
CA GLY A 55 4.60 16.58 -16.15
C GLY A 55 4.51 15.47 -17.22
N PRO A 56 5.61 15.21 -17.95
CA PRO A 56 5.57 14.34 -19.13
C PRO A 56 5.13 12.90 -18.80
N THR A 57 4.55 12.22 -19.78
CA THR A 57 4.23 10.80 -19.67
C THR A 57 5.52 9.97 -19.63
N GLY A 58 5.51 8.85 -18.90
CA GLY A 58 6.68 7.95 -18.82
C GLY A 58 7.76 8.34 -17.80
N VAL A 59 7.67 9.48 -17.12
CA VAL A 59 8.68 9.91 -16.10
C VAL A 59 8.54 9.24 -14.74
N GLY A 60 7.71 8.19 -14.61
CA GLY A 60 7.61 7.41 -13.37
C GLY A 60 6.68 7.95 -12.28
N LYS A 61 5.78 8.91 -12.56
CA LYS A 61 4.82 9.46 -11.57
C LYS A 61 3.97 8.38 -10.87
N THR A 62 3.47 7.42 -11.63
CA THR A 62 2.70 6.30 -11.07
C THR A 62 3.60 5.36 -10.26
N ALA A 63 4.85 5.19 -10.68
CA ALA A 63 5.80 4.31 -10.02
C ALA A 63 6.23 4.86 -8.66
N ILE A 64 6.56 6.16 -8.58
CA ILE A 64 6.96 6.81 -7.31
C ILE A 64 5.82 6.77 -6.27
N ILE A 65 4.56 6.96 -6.68
CA ILE A 65 3.40 6.84 -5.78
C ILE A 65 3.20 5.40 -5.31
N SER A 66 3.34 4.42 -6.22
CA SER A 66 3.23 3.00 -5.88
C SER A 66 4.30 2.59 -4.88
N GLU A 67 5.51 3.10 -5.04
CA GLU A 67 6.60 2.82 -4.12
C GLU A 67 6.41 3.52 -2.77
N CYS A 68 6.03 4.80 -2.77
CA CYS A 68 5.71 5.53 -1.56
C CYS A 68 4.62 4.81 -0.73
N ALA A 69 3.57 4.28 -1.38
CA ALA A 69 2.55 3.49 -0.69
C ALA A 69 3.12 2.20 -0.05
N LYS A 70 4.02 1.49 -0.74
CA LYS A 70 4.71 0.30 -0.19
C LYS A 70 5.58 0.65 1.01
N MET A 71 6.36 1.73 0.92
CA MET A 71 7.24 2.20 1.99
C MET A 71 6.45 2.58 3.25
N ASN A 72 5.28 3.22 3.09
CA ASN A 72 4.38 3.57 4.18
C ASN A 72 3.51 2.39 4.67
N ASN A 73 3.65 1.20 4.07
CA ASN A 73 2.79 0.05 4.33
C ASN A 73 1.29 0.39 4.22
N ARG A 74 0.93 1.26 3.26
CA ARG A 74 -0.44 1.69 2.95
C ARG A 74 -0.95 0.99 1.69
N LYS A 75 -2.25 0.67 1.66
CA LYS A 75 -2.90 0.14 0.46
C LYS A 75 -3.09 1.27 -0.55
N LEU A 76 -2.49 1.14 -1.73
CA LEU A 76 -2.76 2.05 -2.85
C LEU A 76 -4.09 1.68 -3.51
N ILE A 77 -5.04 2.61 -3.52
CA ILE A 77 -6.30 2.50 -4.25
C ILE A 77 -6.16 3.32 -5.53
N ARG A 78 -6.37 2.68 -6.69
CA ARG A 78 -6.25 3.31 -8.00
C ARG A 78 -7.63 3.43 -8.64
N PHE A 79 -8.02 4.66 -8.94
CA PHE A 79 -9.16 4.96 -9.80
C PHE A 79 -8.64 5.45 -11.14
N ASN A 80 -9.03 4.78 -12.22
CA ASN A 80 -8.75 5.24 -13.57
C ASN A 80 -9.90 6.14 -14.01
N MET A 81 -9.59 7.34 -14.47
CA MET A 81 -10.57 8.24 -15.07
C MET A 81 -10.51 8.12 -16.59
N SER A 82 -11.65 8.04 -17.24
CA SER A 82 -11.80 8.19 -18.69
C SER A 82 -12.95 9.14 -19.00
N ALA A 83 -13.11 9.50 -20.28
CA ALA A 83 -14.23 10.32 -20.72
C ALA A 83 -15.61 9.64 -20.49
N GLN A 84 -15.65 8.32 -20.28
CA GLN A 84 -16.86 7.58 -19.96
C GLN A 84 -17.11 7.44 -18.45
N THR A 85 -16.15 7.81 -17.59
CA THR A 85 -16.35 7.74 -16.13
C THR A 85 -17.42 8.74 -15.70
N THR A 86 -18.49 8.25 -15.09
CA THR A 86 -19.61 9.08 -14.63
C THR A 86 -19.52 9.35 -13.12
N ILE A 87 -20.27 10.35 -12.64
CA ILE A 87 -20.36 10.64 -11.20
C ILE A 87 -20.96 9.45 -10.44
N GLU A 88 -21.89 8.73 -11.06
CA GLU A 88 -22.51 7.52 -10.53
C GLU A 88 -21.49 6.40 -10.27
N ASP A 89 -20.42 6.32 -11.06
CA ASP A 89 -19.35 5.33 -10.85
C ASP A 89 -18.50 5.65 -9.61
N LEU A 90 -18.44 6.92 -9.19
CA LEU A 90 -17.63 7.37 -8.05
C LEU A 90 -18.44 7.44 -6.75
N ILE A 91 -19.67 7.97 -6.81
CA ILE A 91 -20.52 8.22 -5.65
C ILE A 91 -21.53 7.08 -5.43
N GLY A 92 -21.74 6.25 -6.46
CA GLY A 92 -22.76 5.20 -6.49
C GLY A 92 -24.06 5.68 -7.14
N LYS A 93 -24.88 4.71 -7.55
CA LYS A 93 -26.24 4.94 -8.07
C LYS A 93 -27.27 4.14 -7.31
N VAL A 94 -28.47 4.72 -7.19
CA VAL A 94 -29.64 4.04 -6.61
C VAL A 94 -30.46 3.49 -7.77
N ASN A 95 -30.53 2.16 -7.91
CA ASN A 95 -31.43 1.51 -8.85
C ASN A 95 -32.63 0.98 -8.09
N PHE A 96 -33.83 1.41 -8.49
CA PHE A 96 -35.07 0.81 -8.01
C PHE A 96 -35.27 -0.52 -8.72
N VAL A 97 -35.24 -1.62 -7.96
CA VAL A 97 -35.59 -2.95 -8.48
C VAL A 97 -37.12 -3.05 -8.46
N GLN A 98 -37.75 -3.13 -9.62
CA GLN A 98 -39.15 -3.55 -9.72
C GLN A 98 -39.20 -5.07 -9.64
N ASP A 99 -39.68 -5.59 -8.51
CA ASP A 99 -40.02 -7.00 -8.39
C ASP A 99 -41.15 -7.33 -9.36
N GLY A 100 -40.84 -8.14 -10.37
CA GLY A 100 -41.76 -8.57 -11.44
C GLY A 100 -42.85 -9.53 -10.99
N ASN A 101 -43.23 -9.57 -9.71
CA ASN A 101 -44.29 -10.43 -9.19
C ASN A 101 -45.43 -9.61 -8.58
N SER A 102 -45.87 -8.56 -9.28
CA SER A 102 -47.22 -8.02 -9.09
C SER A 102 -48.23 -8.99 -9.71
N ARG A 103 -48.53 -10.08 -9.00
CA ARG A 103 -49.83 -10.76 -9.16
C ARG A 103 -50.87 -9.82 -8.56
N THR A 104 -51.35 -8.90 -9.37
CA THR A 104 -52.56 -8.13 -9.08
C THR A 104 -53.73 -9.12 -8.99
N LEU A 105 -54.38 -9.17 -7.83
CA LEU A 105 -55.62 -9.92 -7.59
C LEU A 105 -56.79 -9.31 -8.35
#